data_AF-A0A918WHC0-F1
#
_entry.id   AF-A0A918WHC0-F1
#
_cell.length_a   1.000
_cell.length_b   1.000
_cell.length_c   1.000
_cell.angle_alpha   90.00
_cell.angle_beta   90.00
_cell.angle_gamma   90.00
#
_symmetry.space_group_name_H-M   'P 1'
#
loop_
_entity.id
_entity.type
_entity.pdbx_description
1 polymer ?
#
loop_
_entity_poly.entity_id
_entity_poly.type
_entity_poly.pdbx_seq_one_letter_code
_entity_poly.pdbx_strand_id
1 'polypeptide(L)'
;MRVPQSHWWLLDGQGGTGLAGAWLLSRGIGIRVGMIDGGVWSSNPDLTTQKLTASPGDDHGTQVAGLIVGSDANAFGGIGGAPAAELQVTALDFDQPLTIADLAQVLAQQSAVDVSNNSWGFVAALADSFTGAGVALSEALDQALMQGRGGLGTVFVFAAGNGTGDVGLHNLTGGRRSIAVGASDQDGKIAPFSASGANLFLTAPGQWLLTSDGPDGHAQVSGTSFAAPLVSSAIALMLAVNPNLDFRDVQNILALTARPGEGAANAAGLIHSAQMGFGLLDAEAAVRLARHWTGGQSLANQEQFAGLPIDSGFHVRSGMHLEWVEIDLHIKGEDLRELRVFLISPSGHESLLLNGAPGLTEFDHLFSAAGFRGEDSGGLWRIRVEGAADVTVGALTLFGQVDSPNDVTVLTDRFAARVQAEPKHRMIVDSDGGRDMLNMAAAKGGAQVDLHLGRGKLGSVTFGLSGYEDLIGTADADRLAGDSRQNRLIGDDGRDWLSGRGGADRLEGGGGRDILIGGQGADVFVLTDGGADRLVDFDPKEDRLALPRGLLWSLNEQTGRLWLSDGHERWLAAFLPVQTHLSGDSILWL
;
A
#
# COMPACT_ATOMS: atom_id res chain seq x y z
N MET A 1 9.23 -3.68 -22.17
CA MET A 1 8.55 -2.48 -22.70
C MET A 1 9.53 -1.31 -22.63
N ARG A 2 9.65 -0.44 -23.63
CA ARG A 2 10.46 0.78 -23.50
C ARG A 2 9.52 1.93 -23.18
N VAL A 3 9.46 2.35 -21.91
CA VAL A 3 8.74 3.55 -21.50
C VAL A 3 9.56 4.78 -21.95
N PRO A 4 8.98 5.74 -22.69
CA PRO A 4 9.69 6.94 -23.12
C PRO A 4 10.18 7.78 -21.94
N GLN A 5 11.30 8.50 -22.08
CA GLN A 5 11.79 9.44 -21.04
C GLN A 5 10.76 10.54 -20.70
N SER A 6 9.86 10.89 -21.63
CA SER A 6 8.76 11.82 -21.36
C SER A 6 7.76 11.32 -20.32
N HIS A 7 7.77 10.01 -20.01
CA HIS A 7 6.98 9.39 -18.95
C HIS A 7 7.88 8.92 -17.80
N TRP A 8 8.83 9.79 -17.42
CA TRP A 8 9.77 9.53 -16.34
C TRP A 8 9.08 9.06 -15.04
N TRP A 9 7.85 9.55 -14.80
CA TRP A 9 7.05 9.25 -13.63
C TRP A 9 6.61 7.78 -13.53
N LEU A 10 6.58 7.03 -14.64
CA LEU A 10 6.32 5.58 -14.64
C LEU A 10 7.54 4.74 -14.23
N LEU A 11 8.75 5.28 -14.41
CA LEU A 11 9.99 4.53 -14.25
C LEU A 11 10.35 4.33 -12.77
N ASP A 12 11.22 3.35 -12.51
CA ASP A 12 12.00 3.30 -11.27
C ASP A 12 13.09 4.39 -11.32
N GLY A 13 13.34 5.08 -10.21
CA GLY A 13 14.26 6.20 -10.13
C GLY A 13 13.97 7.15 -8.97
N GLN A 14 14.81 8.18 -8.78
CA GLN A 14 14.73 9.06 -7.61
C GLN A 14 13.33 9.68 -7.43
N GLY A 15 12.76 10.27 -8.48
CA GLY A 15 11.40 10.81 -8.45
C GLY A 15 10.30 9.89 -9.01
N GLY A 16 10.62 8.79 -9.69
CA GLY A 16 9.64 7.96 -10.40
C GLY A 16 8.77 7.09 -9.47
N THR A 17 7.64 6.58 -9.96
CA THR A 17 6.72 5.76 -9.15
C THR A 17 7.05 4.27 -9.12
N GLY A 18 7.83 3.76 -10.07
CA GLY A 18 8.02 2.32 -10.25
C GLY A 18 6.81 1.58 -10.86
N LEU A 19 5.78 2.27 -11.36
CA LEU A 19 4.60 1.63 -11.98
C LEU A 19 4.97 0.70 -13.15
N ALA A 20 5.99 1.05 -13.94
CA ALA A 20 6.48 0.21 -15.02
C ALA A 20 7.13 -1.10 -14.55
N GLY A 21 7.63 -1.16 -13.31
CA GLY A 21 8.10 -2.39 -12.66
C GLY A 21 6.93 -3.22 -12.14
N ALA A 22 5.95 -2.58 -11.49
CA ALA A 22 4.71 -3.22 -11.04
C ALA A 22 3.91 -3.87 -12.19
N TRP A 23 4.05 -3.32 -13.40
CA TRP A 23 3.54 -3.87 -14.65
C TRP A 23 4.04 -5.29 -14.99
N LEU A 24 5.16 -5.74 -14.45
CA LEU A 24 5.57 -7.13 -14.62
C LEU A 24 4.61 -8.09 -13.88
N LEU A 25 3.87 -7.58 -12.90
CA LEU A 25 2.96 -8.33 -12.04
C LEU A 25 1.49 -8.14 -12.44
N SER A 26 1.07 -6.91 -12.76
CA SER A 26 -0.31 -6.62 -13.14
C SER A 26 -0.46 -5.34 -13.97
N ARG A 27 -1.54 -5.26 -14.76
CA ARG A 27 -1.99 -4.05 -15.47
C ARG A 27 -3.28 -3.43 -14.87
N GLY A 28 -3.80 -3.99 -13.76
CA GLY A 28 -5.04 -3.53 -13.12
C GLY A 28 -6.30 -4.25 -13.62
N ILE A 29 -6.16 -5.40 -14.30
CA ILE A 29 -7.29 -6.16 -14.84
C ILE A 29 -8.27 -6.53 -13.72
N GLY A 30 -9.57 -6.32 -13.99
CA GLY A 30 -10.64 -6.68 -13.07
C GLY A 30 -10.91 -5.67 -11.95
N ILE A 31 -10.18 -4.56 -11.92
CA ILE A 31 -10.35 -3.50 -10.94
C ILE A 31 -11.09 -2.32 -11.56
N ARG A 32 -12.07 -1.77 -10.84
CA ARG A 32 -12.84 -0.58 -11.20
C ARG A 32 -12.34 0.62 -10.42
N VAL A 33 -11.85 1.62 -11.13
CA VAL A 33 -11.43 2.91 -10.57
C VAL A 33 -12.53 3.92 -10.84
N GLY A 34 -13.17 4.42 -9.78
CA GLY A 34 -14.07 5.56 -9.84
C GLY A 34 -13.29 6.87 -9.87
N MET A 35 -13.73 7.80 -10.71
CA MET A 35 -13.18 9.15 -10.80
C MET A 35 -14.30 10.16 -10.64
N ILE A 36 -14.22 11.00 -9.62
CA ILE A 36 -15.12 12.13 -9.43
C ILE A 36 -14.39 13.38 -9.94
N ASP A 37 -14.89 13.98 -11.03
CA ASP A 37 -14.27 15.14 -11.68
C ASP A 37 -15.29 15.90 -12.56
N GLY A 38 -14.87 16.90 -13.34
CA GLY A 38 -15.73 17.70 -14.23
C GLY A 38 -16.37 16.90 -15.38
N GLY A 39 -15.76 15.77 -15.72
CA GLY A 39 -16.17 14.91 -16.81
C GLY A 39 -14.97 14.30 -17.53
N VAL A 40 -15.15 13.89 -18.79
CA VAL A 40 -14.08 13.34 -19.61
C VAL A 40 -14.42 13.42 -21.09
N TRP A 41 -13.44 13.77 -21.91
CA TRP A 41 -13.52 13.59 -23.36
C TRP A 41 -13.32 12.12 -23.72
N SER A 42 -14.38 11.32 -23.65
CA SER A 42 -14.35 9.88 -23.99
C SER A 42 -13.90 9.58 -25.43
N SER A 43 -13.90 10.59 -26.32
CA SER A 43 -13.35 10.49 -27.67
C SER A 43 -11.83 10.51 -27.72
N ASN A 44 -11.14 10.89 -26.64
CA ASN A 44 -9.69 10.92 -26.59
C ASN A 44 -9.13 9.53 -26.95
N PRO A 45 -8.22 9.41 -27.93
CA PRO A 45 -7.74 8.12 -28.41
C PRO A 45 -7.14 7.22 -27.33
N ASP A 46 -6.59 7.76 -26.23
CA ASP A 46 -6.11 6.98 -25.08
C ASP A 46 -7.22 6.34 -24.26
N LEU A 47 -8.43 6.86 -24.33
CA LEU A 47 -9.59 6.44 -23.54
C LEU A 47 -10.60 5.63 -24.36
N THR A 48 -10.40 5.49 -25.67
CA THR A 48 -11.32 4.75 -26.56
C THR A 48 -11.46 3.27 -26.26
N THR A 49 -10.50 2.68 -25.54
CA THR A 49 -10.55 1.29 -25.07
C THR A 49 -11.45 1.13 -23.84
N GLN A 50 -11.79 2.22 -23.17
CA GLN A 50 -12.62 2.24 -21.97
C GLN A 50 -14.11 2.28 -22.35
N LYS A 51 -14.94 1.58 -21.58
CA LYS A 51 -16.40 1.59 -21.75
C LYS A 51 -17.03 2.75 -20.98
N LEU A 52 -16.62 3.96 -21.32
CA LEU A 52 -17.09 5.15 -20.61
C LEU A 52 -18.54 5.45 -20.96
N THR A 53 -19.32 5.79 -19.93
CA THR A 53 -20.65 6.38 -20.14
C THR A 53 -20.46 7.80 -20.66
N ALA A 54 -21.36 8.27 -21.53
CA ALA A 54 -21.30 9.64 -22.03
C ALA A 54 -21.31 10.64 -20.86
N SER A 55 -20.29 11.50 -20.82
CA SER A 55 -20.02 12.50 -19.79
C SER A 55 -19.79 13.85 -20.48
N PRO A 56 -20.01 15.00 -19.81
CA PRO A 56 -19.48 16.28 -20.28
C PRO A 56 -17.99 16.16 -20.59
N GLY A 57 -17.55 16.81 -21.67
CA GLY A 57 -16.12 16.91 -22.00
C GLY A 57 -15.45 17.91 -21.06
N ASP A 58 -14.37 17.48 -20.42
CA ASP A 58 -13.60 18.29 -19.49
C ASP A 58 -12.11 17.91 -19.60
N ASP A 59 -11.24 18.92 -19.68
CA ASP A 59 -9.81 18.72 -19.91
C ASP A 59 -9.14 18.18 -18.63
N HIS A 60 -9.50 18.69 -17.45
CA HIS A 60 -8.92 18.27 -16.18
C HIS A 60 -9.23 16.79 -15.90
N GLY A 61 -10.50 16.38 -15.98
CA GLY A 61 -10.89 14.99 -15.82
C GLY A 61 -10.32 14.08 -16.91
N THR A 62 -10.09 14.57 -18.12
CA THR A 62 -9.38 13.79 -19.17
C THR A 62 -7.91 13.58 -18.85
N GLN A 63 -7.23 14.59 -18.30
CA GLN A 63 -5.85 14.49 -17.84
C GLN A 63 -5.69 13.52 -16.68
N VAL A 64 -6.62 13.57 -15.71
CA VAL A 64 -6.68 12.63 -14.58
C VAL A 64 -6.95 11.21 -15.08
N ALA A 65 -7.96 11.03 -15.95
CA ALA A 65 -8.28 9.73 -16.55
C ALA A 65 -7.09 9.13 -17.33
N GLY A 66 -6.38 9.96 -18.11
CA GLY A 66 -5.20 9.56 -18.86
C GLY A 66 -4.08 9.00 -17.97
N LEU A 67 -3.86 9.58 -16.79
CA LEU A 67 -2.87 9.10 -15.83
C LEU A 67 -3.27 7.78 -15.15
N ILE A 68 -4.57 7.45 -15.12
CA ILE A 68 -5.07 6.19 -14.54
C ILE A 68 -5.10 5.10 -15.62
N VAL A 69 -5.85 5.31 -16.70
CA VAL A 69 -6.24 4.26 -17.65
C VAL A 69 -5.84 4.53 -19.11
N GLY A 70 -5.01 5.55 -19.36
CA GLY A 70 -4.54 5.85 -20.72
C GLY A 70 -3.90 4.61 -21.38
N SER A 71 -4.31 4.32 -22.61
CA SER A 71 -3.94 3.08 -23.31
C SER A 71 -2.42 2.93 -23.52
N ASP A 72 -1.85 1.80 -23.07
CA ASP A 72 -0.46 1.43 -23.34
C ASP A 72 -0.27 0.71 -24.69
N ALA A 73 -1.35 0.59 -25.48
CA ALA A 73 -1.42 -0.19 -26.71
C ALA A 73 -1.66 0.65 -27.98
N ASN A 74 -1.62 1.97 -27.88
CA ASN A 74 -1.75 2.87 -29.02
C ASN A 74 -0.44 3.66 -29.29
N ALA A 75 -0.40 4.42 -30.38
CA ALA A 75 0.74 5.29 -30.72
C ALA A 75 0.44 6.77 -30.43
N PHE A 76 -0.56 7.05 -29.59
CA PHE A 76 -1.11 8.38 -29.42
C PHE A 76 -0.26 9.22 -28.46
N GLY A 77 0.14 8.65 -27.33
CA GLY A 77 1.29 9.14 -26.57
C GLY A 77 1.09 9.29 -25.07
N GLY A 78 -0.13 9.22 -24.53
CA GLY A 78 -0.37 9.14 -23.10
C GLY A 78 -0.42 7.68 -22.65
N ILE A 79 0.00 7.42 -21.41
CA ILE A 79 0.00 6.08 -20.83
C ILE A 79 -0.46 6.20 -19.39
N GLY A 80 -1.46 5.43 -18.99
CA GLY A 80 -1.97 5.38 -17.63
C GLY A 80 -1.20 4.39 -16.76
N GLY A 81 -1.22 4.58 -15.44
CA GLY A 81 -0.56 3.69 -14.48
C GLY A 81 -1.22 2.31 -14.34
N ALA A 82 -2.52 2.20 -14.59
CA ALA A 82 -3.31 0.97 -14.57
C ALA A 82 -4.15 0.86 -15.86
N PRO A 83 -3.51 0.68 -17.03
CA PRO A 83 -4.16 0.83 -18.33
C PRO A 83 -5.19 -0.26 -18.64
N ALA A 84 -5.23 -1.35 -17.86
CA ALA A 84 -6.22 -2.41 -17.99
C ALA A 84 -7.31 -2.38 -16.89
N ALA A 85 -7.27 -1.40 -15.99
CA ALA A 85 -8.39 -1.13 -15.09
C ALA A 85 -9.58 -0.52 -15.86
N GLU A 86 -10.78 -0.70 -15.31
CA GLU A 86 -12.00 -0.08 -15.83
C GLU A 86 -12.21 1.27 -15.13
N LEU A 87 -12.38 2.34 -15.91
CA LEU A 87 -12.69 3.67 -15.37
C LEU A 87 -14.20 3.91 -15.31
N GLN A 88 -14.69 4.30 -14.15
CA GLN A 88 -16.06 4.80 -13.95
C GLN A 88 -16.03 6.28 -13.60
N VAL A 89 -16.60 7.13 -14.46
CA VAL A 89 -16.61 8.59 -14.25
C VAL A 89 -17.91 9.04 -13.61
N THR A 90 -17.81 9.83 -12.54
CA THR A 90 -18.91 10.56 -11.91
C THR A 90 -18.68 12.04 -12.12
N ALA A 91 -19.38 12.64 -13.09
CA ALA A 91 -19.20 14.04 -13.45
C ALA A 91 -19.93 14.98 -12.47
N LEU A 92 -19.22 16.00 -11.99
CA LEU A 92 -19.73 17.11 -11.19
C LEU A 92 -19.48 18.44 -11.91
N ASP A 93 -20.47 19.32 -11.93
CA ASP A 93 -20.28 20.68 -12.42
C ASP A 93 -19.76 21.57 -11.29
N PHE A 94 -18.44 21.74 -11.23
CA PHE A 94 -17.77 22.55 -10.21
C PHE A 94 -17.97 24.06 -10.40
N ASP A 95 -18.51 24.50 -11.55
CA ASP A 95 -18.87 25.91 -11.76
C ASP A 95 -20.25 26.25 -11.17
N GLN A 96 -21.02 25.23 -10.78
CA GLN A 96 -22.29 25.41 -10.08
C GLN A 96 -22.11 25.27 -8.55
N PRO A 97 -22.95 25.93 -7.74
CA PRO A 97 -22.95 25.71 -6.31
C PRO A 97 -23.27 24.25 -5.97
N LEU A 98 -22.28 23.52 -5.45
CA LEU A 98 -22.45 22.16 -4.91
C LEU A 98 -22.67 22.24 -3.40
N THR A 99 -23.66 21.50 -2.89
CA THR A 99 -23.89 21.39 -1.45
C THR A 99 -23.14 20.20 -0.86
N ILE A 100 -22.93 20.20 0.46
CA ILE A 100 -22.39 19.03 1.16
C ILE A 100 -23.24 17.78 0.92
N ALA A 101 -24.56 17.92 0.79
CA ALA A 101 -25.45 16.78 0.54
C ALA A 101 -25.21 16.17 -0.85
N ASP A 102 -25.01 17.00 -1.87
CA ASP A 102 -24.71 16.54 -3.24
C ASP A 102 -23.39 15.76 -3.26
N LEU A 103 -22.36 16.30 -2.61
CA LEU A 103 -21.05 15.68 -2.49
C LEU A 103 -21.10 14.37 -1.69
N ALA A 104 -21.82 14.35 -0.56
CA ALA A 104 -22.03 13.14 0.24
C ALA A 104 -22.71 12.03 -0.58
N GLN A 105 -23.72 12.38 -1.39
CA GLN A 105 -24.39 11.42 -2.25
C GLN A 105 -23.43 10.82 -3.30
N VAL A 106 -22.58 11.65 -3.91
CA VAL A 106 -21.58 11.20 -4.90
C VAL A 106 -20.50 10.33 -4.25
N LEU A 107 -20.05 10.67 -3.04
CA LEU A 107 -19.11 9.84 -2.28
C LEU A 107 -19.72 8.48 -1.91
N ALA A 108 -20.99 8.44 -1.49
CA ALA A 108 -21.67 7.19 -1.15
C ALA A 108 -21.79 6.24 -2.36
N GLN A 109 -21.96 6.79 -3.58
CA GLN A 109 -21.99 6.00 -4.83
C GLN A 109 -20.66 5.30 -5.11
N GLN A 110 -19.54 5.78 -4.55
CA GLN A 110 -18.23 5.16 -4.76
C GLN A 110 -18.10 3.78 -4.10
N SER A 111 -19.07 3.36 -3.27
CA SER A 111 -19.21 1.96 -2.84
C SER A 111 -19.30 0.97 -4.01
N ALA A 112 -19.65 1.43 -5.21
CA ALA A 112 -19.71 0.63 -6.42
C ALA A 112 -18.34 0.34 -7.08
N VAL A 113 -17.28 1.07 -6.72
CA VAL A 113 -15.93 0.94 -7.28
C VAL A 113 -14.93 0.41 -6.27
N ASP A 114 -13.79 -0.07 -6.74
CA ASP A 114 -12.74 -0.61 -5.88
C ASP A 114 -11.83 0.49 -5.32
N VAL A 115 -11.50 1.47 -6.16
CA VAL A 115 -10.69 2.65 -5.83
C VAL A 115 -11.46 3.89 -6.24
N SER A 116 -11.51 4.93 -5.40
CA SER A 116 -12.10 6.22 -5.73
C SER A 116 -11.03 7.31 -5.77
N ASN A 117 -10.77 7.82 -6.98
CA ASN A 117 -9.87 8.94 -7.20
C ASN A 117 -10.61 10.28 -7.13
N ASN A 118 -10.13 11.17 -6.27
CA ASN A 118 -10.73 12.48 -6.02
C ASN A 118 -9.66 13.57 -6.18
N SER A 119 -9.59 14.15 -7.37
CA SER A 119 -8.64 15.21 -7.72
C SER A 119 -9.23 16.62 -7.50
N TRP A 120 -10.09 16.74 -6.49
CA TRP A 120 -10.82 17.94 -6.06
C TRP A 120 -10.79 18.06 -4.53
N GLY A 121 -11.16 19.22 -4.00
CA GLY A 121 -11.20 19.46 -2.56
C GLY A 121 -11.75 20.84 -2.20
N PHE A 122 -11.86 21.11 -0.91
CA PHE A 122 -12.33 22.40 -0.40
C PHE A 122 -11.17 23.40 -0.27
N VAL A 123 -11.43 24.67 -0.58
CA VAL A 123 -10.43 25.75 -0.45
C VAL A 123 -10.51 26.43 0.93
N ALA A 124 -11.71 26.57 1.47
CA ALA A 124 -11.92 27.20 2.77
C ALA A 124 -11.69 26.19 3.90
N ALA A 125 -10.82 26.52 4.85
CA ALA A 125 -10.56 25.71 6.04
C ALA A 125 -11.87 25.35 6.75
N LEU A 126 -11.97 24.11 7.25
CA LEU A 126 -13.12 23.56 7.96
C LEU A 126 -14.42 23.42 7.16
N ALA A 127 -14.43 23.73 5.85
CA ALA A 127 -15.64 23.61 5.03
C ALA A 127 -16.16 22.16 4.93
N ASP A 128 -15.26 21.19 5.08
CA ASP A 128 -15.53 19.76 5.11
C ASP A 128 -15.33 19.14 6.50
N SER A 129 -15.36 19.94 7.57
CA SER A 129 -15.15 19.46 8.95
C SER A 129 -16.18 18.42 9.38
N PHE A 130 -15.74 17.24 9.82
CA PHE A 130 -16.59 16.12 10.28
C PHE A 130 -17.22 16.36 11.65
N THR A 131 -16.76 17.35 12.41
CA THR A 131 -17.42 17.83 13.64
C THR A 131 -18.43 18.96 13.36
N GLY A 132 -18.53 19.41 12.10
CA GLY A 132 -19.35 20.53 11.68
C GLY A 132 -20.11 20.25 10.38
N ALA A 133 -19.87 21.07 9.35
CA ALA A 133 -20.64 21.03 8.11
C ALA A 133 -20.51 19.70 7.32
N GLY A 134 -19.42 18.98 7.50
CA GLY A 134 -19.04 17.77 6.75
C GLY A 134 -19.51 16.44 7.35
N VAL A 135 -20.35 16.41 8.39
CA VAL A 135 -20.82 15.14 9.00
C VAL A 135 -21.38 14.15 7.96
N ALA A 136 -22.19 14.64 7.01
CA ALA A 136 -22.76 13.80 5.95
C ALA A 136 -21.69 13.21 5.00
N LEU A 137 -20.56 13.91 4.81
CA LEU A 137 -19.43 13.38 4.04
C LEU A 137 -18.78 12.21 4.78
N SER A 138 -18.57 12.34 6.09
CA SER A 138 -18.05 11.25 6.93
C SER A 138 -18.95 10.03 6.87
N GLU A 139 -20.27 10.20 6.97
CA GLU A 139 -21.24 9.10 6.89
C GLU A 139 -21.19 8.39 5.53
N ALA A 140 -21.06 9.15 4.44
CA ALA A 140 -20.95 8.60 3.09
C ALA A 140 -19.64 7.80 2.89
N LEU A 141 -18.51 8.30 3.38
CA LEU A 141 -17.24 7.59 3.36
C LEU A 141 -17.31 6.31 4.21
N ASP A 142 -17.84 6.41 5.43
CA ASP A 142 -18.02 5.26 6.32
C ASP A 142 -18.90 4.17 5.68
N GLN A 143 -19.96 4.57 4.97
CA GLN A 143 -20.78 3.63 4.21
C GLN A 143 -19.98 2.88 3.14
N ALA A 144 -19.19 3.60 2.34
CA ALA A 144 -18.39 2.99 1.27
C ALA A 144 -17.23 2.13 1.80
N LEU A 145 -16.65 2.48 2.96
CA LEU A 145 -15.66 1.65 3.64
C LEU A 145 -16.26 0.35 4.20
N MET A 146 -17.52 0.37 4.65
CA MET A 146 -18.19 -0.83 5.18
C MET A 146 -18.81 -1.72 4.10
N GLN A 147 -19.28 -1.14 2.99
CA GLN A 147 -20.07 -1.86 1.98
C GLN A 147 -19.31 -2.11 0.68
N GLY A 148 -18.34 -1.25 0.36
CA GLY A 148 -17.52 -1.37 -0.85
C GLY A 148 -16.77 -2.69 -0.89
N ARG A 149 -16.58 -3.21 -2.11
CA ARG A 149 -15.77 -4.43 -2.35
C ARG A 149 -16.18 -5.64 -1.50
N GLY A 150 -17.48 -5.82 -1.27
CA GLY A 150 -18.00 -6.93 -0.46
C GLY A 150 -17.65 -6.84 1.02
N GLY A 151 -17.37 -5.65 1.54
CA GLY A 151 -16.97 -5.40 2.93
C GLY A 151 -15.47 -5.22 3.15
N LEU A 152 -14.65 -5.29 2.09
CA LEU A 152 -13.23 -4.94 2.13
C LEU A 152 -13.00 -3.41 2.10
N GLY A 153 -14.02 -2.65 1.71
CA GLY A 153 -14.02 -1.19 1.66
C GLY A 153 -13.42 -0.62 0.39
N THR A 154 -14.10 0.37 -0.19
CA THR A 154 -13.56 1.17 -1.30
C THR A 154 -12.38 2.01 -0.80
N VAL A 155 -11.28 2.05 -1.56
CA VAL A 155 -10.10 2.85 -1.19
C VAL A 155 -10.23 4.26 -1.75
N PHE A 156 -10.38 5.26 -0.87
CA PHE A 156 -10.47 6.67 -1.27
C PHE A 156 -9.10 7.33 -1.32
N VAL A 157 -8.80 7.97 -2.44
CA VAL A 157 -7.58 8.74 -2.68
C VAL A 157 -7.96 10.17 -3.01
N PHE A 158 -7.38 11.12 -2.27
CA PHE A 158 -7.60 12.56 -2.47
C PHE A 158 -6.29 13.28 -2.77
N ALA A 159 -6.34 14.24 -3.70
CA ALA A 159 -5.28 15.21 -3.86
C ALA A 159 -5.17 16.07 -2.59
N ALA A 160 -3.95 16.23 -2.05
CA ALA A 160 -3.74 16.95 -0.79
C ALA A 160 -4.06 18.47 -0.90
N GLY A 161 -3.97 19.04 -2.10
CA GLY A 161 -4.24 20.46 -2.34
C GLY A 161 -3.02 21.21 -2.89
N ASN A 162 -3.29 22.29 -3.64
CA ASN A 162 -2.29 23.09 -4.37
C ASN A 162 -1.99 24.44 -3.69
N GLY A 163 -2.13 24.52 -2.37
CA GLY A 163 -1.87 25.72 -1.58
C GLY A 163 -1.01 25.41 -0.36
N THR A 164 -0.32 26.42 0.19
CA THR A 164 0.55 26.26 1.37
C THR A 164 -0.22 26.15 2.70
N GLY A 165 -1.49 25.74 2.65
CA GLY A 165 -2.34 25.55 3.83
C GLY A 165 -2.05 24.22 4.52
N ASP A 166 -2.44 24.13 5.79
CA ASP A 166 -2.38 22.88 6.54
C ASP A 166 -3.51 21.93 6.09
N VAL A 167 -3.16 20.76 5.54
CA VAL A 167 -4.17 19.75 5.19
C VAL A 167 -4.93 19.23 6.41
N GLY A 168 -4.40 19.45 7.62
CA GLY A 168 -5.06 19.08 8.88
C GLY A 168 -6.33 19.87 9.17
N LEU A 169 -6.68 20.89 8.38
CA LEU A 169 -7.94 21.64 8.47
C LEU A 169 -9.04 21.14 7.52
N HIS A 170 -8.79 19.99 6.87
CA HIS A 170 -9.67 19.35 5.89
C HIS A 170 -9.77 17.85 6.20
N ASN A 171 -11.00 17.34 6.32
CA ASN A 171 -11.23 15.95 6.71
C ASN A 171 -11.38 14.98 5.53
N LEU A 172 -11.66 15.47 4.31
CA LEU A 172 -11.61 14.61 3.12
C LEU A 172 -10.18 14.21 2.75
N THR A 173 -9.20 15.07 3.06
CA THR A 173 -7.78 14.87 2.75
C THR A 173 -7.00 14.23 3.91
N GLY A 174 -7.61 13.29 4.63
CA GLY A 174 -6.87 12.34 5.47
C GLY A 174 -7.66 11.78 6.65
N GLY A 175 -6.96 11.06 7.53
CA GLY A 175 -7.58 10.26 8.60
C GLY A 175 -7.88 8.84 8.15
N ARG A 176 -8.62 8.08 8.98
CA ARG A 176 -8.80 6.64 8.73
C ARG A 176 -9.51 6.30 7.41
N ARG A 177 -10.18 7.28 6.80
CA ARG A 177 -11.12 7.08 5.70
C ARG A 177 -10.53 7.30 4.31
N SER A 178 -9.43 8.04 4.19
CA SER A 178 -8.86 8.43 2.89
C SER A 178 -7.35 8.58 2.92
N ILE A 179 -6.76 8.48 1.73
CA ILE A 179 -5.33 8.66 1.48
C ILE A 179 -5.13 10.03 0.82
N ALA A 180 -4.52 10.96 1.54
CA ALA A 180 -4.10 12.24 0.95
C ALA A 180 -2.73 12.16 0.30
N VAL A 181 -2.66 12.68 -0.93
CA VAL A 181 -1.49 12.56 -1.81
C VAL A 181 -0.88 13.93 -2.11
N GLY A 182 0.35 14.11 -1.64
CA GLY A 182 1.20 15.26 -1.96
C GLY A 182 1.86 15.12 -3.33
N ALA A 183 2.47 16.21 -3.82
CA ALA A 183 3.12 16.24 -5.12
C ALA A 183 4.64 16.44 -5.04
N SER A 184 5.37 15.71 -5.87
CA SER A 184 6.81 15.89 -6.09
C SER A 184 7.17 16.20 -7.54
N ASP A 185 8.41 16.65 -7.74
CA ASP A 185 9.05 16.80 -9.05
C ASP A 185 9.80 15.52 -9.49
N GLN A 186 10.49 15.61 -10.63
CA GLN A 186 11.27 14.51 -11.22
C GLN A 186 12.49 14.08 -10.41
N ASP A 187 13.00 14.93 -9.52
CA ASP A 187 14.10 14.62 -8.63
C ASP A 187 13.60 13.99 -7.31
N GLY A 188 12.28 13.88 -7.13
CA GLY A 188 11.65 13.44 -5.89
C GLY A 188 11.59 14.54 -4.82
N LYS A 189 11.79 15.81 -5.18
CA LYS A 189 11.63 16.94 -4.25
C LYS A 189 10.17 17.37 -4.20
N ILE A 190 9.75 17.86 -3.04
CA ILE A 190 8.38 18.33 -2.85
C ILE A 190 8.09 19.53 -3.73
N ALA A 191 6.98 19.45 -4.46
CA ALA A 191 6.54 20.51 -5.34
C ALA A 191 6.15 21.74 -4.50
N PRO A 192 6.51 22.98 -4.92
CA PRO A 192 6.27 24.19 -4.10
C PRO A 192 4.80 24.46 -3.75
N PHE A 193 3.88 23.92 -4.53
CA PHE A 193 2.43 24.07 -4.32
C PHE A 193 1.83 22.95 -3.45
N SER A 194 2.57 21.88 -3.15
CA SER A 194 2.03 20.75 -2.40
C SER A 194 1.68 21.17 -0.98
N ALA A 195 0.42 20.95 -0.59
CA ALA A 195 -0.01 21.14 0.78
C ALA A 195 0.69 20.16 1.74
N SER A 196 0.72 20.51 3.03
CA SER A 196 1.44 19.79 4.09
C SER A 196 0.61 19.64 5.36
N GLY A 197 0.82 18.60 6.16
CA GLY A 197 0.18 18.40 7.46
C GLY A 197 0.30 16.96 7.97
N ALA A 198 -0.08 16.71 9.24
CA ALA A 198 0.07 15.39 9.86
C ALA A 198 -0.80 14.27 9.25
N ASN A 199 -1.88 14.65 8.55
CA ASN A 199 -2.79 13.75 7.85
C ASN A 199 -2.37 13.49 6.39
N LEU A 200 -1.33 14.14 5.88
CA LEU A 200 -0.73 13.80 4.58
C LEU A 200 -0.21 12.36 4.64
N PHE A 201 -0.67 11.50 3.72
CA PHE A 201 -0.36 10.07 3.81
C PHE A 201 0.94 9.72 3.08
N LEU A 202 1.06 10.08 1.81
CA LEU A 202 2.29 9.91 1.02
C LEU A 202 2.33 10.92 -0.14
N THR A 203 3.43 10.91 -0.89
CA THR A 203 3.66 11.80 -2.03
C THR A 203 3.85 11.00 -3.31
N ALA A 204 3.37 11.52 -4.43
CA ALA A 204 3.67 10.98 -5.76
C ALA A 204 4.09 12.11 -6.72
N PRO A 205 4.70 11.78 -7.88
CA PRO A 205 4.93 12.76 -8.94
C PRO A 205 3.68 13.57 -9.26
N GLY A 206 3.83 14.88 -9.32
CA GLY A 206 2.73 15.79 -9.63
C GLY A 206 3.17 17.03 -10.40
N GLN A 207 4.38 17.05 -10.96
CA GLN A 207 4.90 18.19 -11.70
C GLN A 207 5.46 17.76 -13.06
N TRP A 208 5.09 18.46 -14.13
CA TRP A 208 5.52 18.16 -15.50
C TRP A 208 5.21 16.73 -15.97
N LEU A 209 4.02 16.23 -15.64
CA LEU A 209 3.55 14.92 -16.10
C LEU A 209 2.92 15.04 -17.49
N LEU A 210 3.37 14.24 -18.45
CA LEU A 210 2.69 14.12 -19.73
C LEU A 210 1.49 13.17 -19.60
N THR A 211 0.30 13.61 -20.02
CA THR A 211 -0.95 12.83 -20.02
C THR A 211 -1.89 13.24 -21.15
N SER A 212 -2.97 12.50 -21.36
CA SER A 212 -4.07 12.80 -22.28
C SER A 212 -4.71 14.17 -21.98
N ASP A 213 -5.18 14.88 -23.00
CA ASP A 213 -5.78 16.20 -22.86
C ASP A 213 -6.84 16.42 -23.94
N GLY A 214 -7.96 17.06 -23.60
CA GLY A 214 -9.01 17.35 -24.55
C GLY A 214 -9.54 16.11 -25.34
N PRO A 215 -10.24 16.33 -26.46
CA PRO A 215 -10.79 15.26 -27.28
C PRO A 215 -9.75 14.51 -28.11
N ASP A 216 -8.58 15.09 -28.37
CA ASP A 216 -7.57 14.58 -29.30
C ASP A 216 -6.15 15.11 -29.02
N GLY A 217 -5.82 15.43 -27.77
CA GLY A 217 -4.51 15.96 -27.38
C GLY A 217 -3.80 15.27 -26.21
N HIS A 218 -2.65 15.86 -25.87
CA HIS A 218 -1.87 15.60 -24.65
C HIS A 218 -1.34 16.92 -24.10
N ALA A 219 -1.17 16.98 -22.78
CA ALA A 219 -0.61 18.13 -22.09
C ALA A 219 0.43 17.71 -21.04
N GLN A 220 1.32 18.65 -20.72
CA GLN A 220 2.12 18.57 -19.50
C GLN A 220 1.38 19.26 -18.37
N VAL A 221 1.12 18.52 -17.30
CA VAL A 221 0.27 18.96 -16.19
C VAL A 221 1.06 19.04 -14.88
N SER A 222 0.60 19.87 -13.95
CA SER A 222 1.19 20.03 -12.61
C SER A 222 0.12 20.33 -11.57
N GLY A 223 0.21 19.69 -10.41
CA GLY A 223 -0.76 19.75 -9.33
C GLY A 223 -0.85 18.43 -8.56
N THR A 224 -1.26 18.48 -7.30
CA THR A 224 -1.60 17.29 -6.49
C THR A 224 -2.76 16.50 -7.11
N SER A 225 -3.63 17.15 -7.88
CA SER A 225 -4.66 16.55 -8.74
C SER A 225 -4.11 15.49 -9.71
N PHE A 226 -2.83 15.57 -10.06
CA PHE A 226 -2.16 14.63 -10.97
C PHE A 226 -1.23 13.65 -10.23
N ALA A 227 -1.00 13.86 -8.93
CA ALA A 227 -0.32 12.89 -8.07
C ALA A 227 -1.29 11.81 -7.53
N ALA A 228 -2.50 12.22 -7.13
CA ALA A 228 -3.56 11.30 -6.70
C ALA A 228 -3.85 10.15 -7.68
N PRO A 229 -4.00 10.36 -9.01
CA PRO A 229 -4.26 9.27 -9.95
C PRO A 229 -3.13 8.24 -10.06
N LEU A 230 -1.88 8.63 -9.77
CA LEU A 230 -0.76 7.68 -9.75
C LEU A 230 -0.82 6.74 -8.55
N VAL A 231 -1.23 7.26 -7.39
CA VAL A 231 -1.48 6.43 -6.19
C VAL A 231 -2.70 5.54 -6.41
N SER A 232 -3.79 6.08 -6.97
CA SER A 232 -4.96 5.30 -7.38
C SER A 232 -4.61 4.15 -8.33
N SER A 233 -3.69 4.40 -9.27
CA SER A 233 -3.17 3.38 -10.19
C SER A 233 -2.40 2.28 -9.46
N ALA A 234 -1.48 2.65 -8.56
CA ALA A 234 -0.72 1.67 -7.77
C ALA A 234 -1.64 0.80 -6.92
N ILE A 235 -2.66 1.40 -6.29
CA ILE A 235 -3.67 0.66 -5.53
C ILE A 235 -4.44 -0.29 -6.44
N ALA A 236 -4.84 0.14 -7.64
CA ALA A 236 -5.49 -0.75 -8.58
C ALA A 236 -4.60 -1.96 -8.96
N LEU A 237 -3.29 -1.77 -9.12
CA LEU A 237 -2.37 -2.88 -9.35
C LEU A 237 -2.25 -3.80 -8.12
N MET A 238 -2.22 -3.25 -6.90
CA MET A 238 -2.19 -4.01 -5.65
C MET A 238 -3.44 -4.89 -5.49
N LEU A 239 -4.62 -4.32 -5.72
CA LEU A 239 -5.89 -5.03 -5.63
C LEU A 239 -6.04 -6.11 -6.72
N ALA A 240 -5.46 -5.88 -7.90
CA ALA A 240 -5.49 -6.87 -8.98
C ALA A 240 -4.65 -8.12 -8.66
N VAL A 241 -3.51 -7.96 -7.97
CA VAL A 241 -2.68 -9.11 -7.55
C VAL A 241 -3.19 -9.75 -6.25
N ASN A 242 -3.91 -9.00 -5.41
CA ASN A 242 -4.52 -9.50 -4.20
C ASN A 242 -5.90 -8.85 -3.97
N PRO A 243 -6.99 -9.48 -4.45
CA PRO A 243 -8.34 -8.93 -4.31
C PRO A 243 -8.87 -8.99 -2.88
N ASN A 244 -8.18 -9.63 -1.94
CA ASN A 244 -8.61 -9.77 -0.55
C ASN A 244 -8.08 -8.67 0.37
N LEU A 245 -7.23 -7.76 -0.13
CA LEU A 245 -6.78 -6.61 0.66
C LEU A 245 -7.98 -5.76 1.05
N ASP A 246 -8.10 -5.42 2.33
CA ASP A 246 -9.01 -4.37 2.76
C ASP A 246 -8.36 -2.97 2.62
N PHE A 247 -9.14 -1.91 2.84
CA PHE A 247 -8.64 -0.54 2.69
C PHE A 247 -7.51 -0.18 3.68
N ARG A 248 -7.43 -0.86 4.83
CA ARG A 248 -6.37 -0.65 5.84
C ARG A 248 -5.09 -1.37 5.43
N ASP A 249 -5.21 -2.59 4.93
CA ASP A 249 -4.09 -3.35 4.35
C ASP A 249 -3.38 -2.52 3.27
N VAL A 250 -4.16 -1.89 2.37
CA VAL A 250 -3.63 -1.00 1.34
C VAL A 250 -2.83 0.15 1.95
N GLN A 251 -3.35 0.82 2.99
CA GLN A 251 -2.63 1.89 3.70
C GLN A 251 -1.35 1.36 4.36
N ASN A 252 -1.39 0.21 5.02
CA ASN A 252 -0.24 -0.41 5.67
C ASN A 252 0.88 -0.71 4.66
N ILE A 253 0.53 -1.33 3.54
CA ILE A 253 1.49 -1.64 2.46
C ILE A 253 2.13 -0.35 1.94
N LEU A 254 1.32 0.67 1.59
CA LEU A 254 1.83 1.93 1.07
C LEU A 254 2.77 2.64 2.05
N ALA A 255 2.46 2.63 3.35
CA ALA A 255 3.33 3.22 4.38
C ALA A 255 4.67 2.47 4.50
N LEU A 256 4.63 1.14 4.47
CA LEU A 256 5.82 0.28 4.56
C LEU A 256 6.74 0.41 3.35
N THR A 257 6.17 0.61 2.15
CA THR A 257 6.94 0.58 0.89
C THR A 257 7.32 1.93 0.32
N ALA A 258 6.70 3.03 0.76
CA ALA A 258 7.08 4.37 0.32
C ALA A 258 8.60 4.62 0.47
N ARG A 259 9.18 5.50 -0.35
CA ARG A 259 10.59 5.92 -0.20
C ARG A 259 10.63 7.16 0.68
N PRO A 260 11.13 7.06 1.93
CA PRO A 260 10.98 8.11 2.92
C PRO A 260 11.80 9.33 2.55
N GLY A 261 11.30 10.51 2.94
CA GLY A 261 12.10 11.73 2.96
C GLY A 261 13.09 11.78 4.13
N GLU A 262 13.65 12.96 4.37
CA GLU A 262 14.41 13.22 5.59
C GLU A 262 13.48 13.28 6.81
N GLY A 263 13.95 12.76 7.94
CA GLY A 263 13.20 12.79 9.19
C GLY A 263 13.69 11.76 10.20
N ALA A 264 13.21 11.89 11.44
CA ALA A 264 13.40 10.87 12.45
C ALA A 264 12.36 9.75 12.27
N ALA A 265 12.80 8.51 12.37
CA ALA A 265 11.89 7.38 12.40
C ALA A 265 11.12 7.34 13.73
N ASN A 266 9.88 6.89 13.68
CA ASN A 266 9.10 6.51 14.84
C ASN A 266 9.63 5.18 15.43
N ALA A 267 9.06 4.70 16.54
CA ALA A 267 9.52 3.47 17.20
C ALA A 267 9.39 2.20 16.32
N ALA A 268 8.46 2.21 15.37
CA ALA A 268 8.30 1.14 14.38
C ALA A 268 9.35 1.19 13.26
N GLY A 269 10.11 2.28 13.16
CA GLY A 269 11.10 2.50 12.11
C GLY A 269 10.55 3.17 10.86
N LEU A 270 9.31 3.70 10.90
CA LEU A 270 8.71 4.46 9.81
C LEU A 270 9.04 5.95 9.96
N ILE A 271 9.38 6.60 8.84
CA ILE A 271 9.56 8.04 8.78
C ILE A 271 8.28 8.62 8.17
N HIS A 272 7.67 9.56 8.88
CA HIS A 272 6.56 10.37 8.41
C HIS A 272 6.91 11.84 8.61
N SER A 273 6.59 12.69 7.63
CA SER A 273 6.74 14.14 7.75
C SER A 273 5.49 14.85 7.25
N ALA A 274 5.24 16.05 7.78
CA ALA A 274 4.14 16.88 7.31
C ALA A 274 4.24 17.22 5.80
N GLN A 275 5.44 17.19 5.22
CA GLN A 275 5.67 17.60 3.82
C GLN A 275 5.59 16.43 2.83
N MET A 276 5.93 15.21 3.26
CA MET A 276 5.98 14.04 2.35
C MET A 276 5.02 12.91 2.73
N GLY A 277 4.39 12.97 3.91
CA GLY A 277 3.80 11.80 4.53
C GLY A 277 4.86 10.73 4.79
N PHE A 278 4.55 9.46 4.49
CA PHE A 278 5.51 8.35 4.57
C PHE A 278 6.61 8.38 3.48
N GLY A 279 6.53 9.30 2.51
CA GLY A 279 7.50 9.45 1.44
C GLY A 279 6.91 9.31 0.03
N LEU A 280 7.80 9.13 -0.95
CA LEU A 280 7.44 8.96 -2.35
C LEU A 280 6.84 7.57 -2.61
N LEU A 281 5.83 7.49 -3.48
CA LEU A 281 5.23 6.22 -3.93
C LEU A 281 6.30 5.28 -4.53
N ASP A 282 6.29 4.04 -4.08
CA ASP A 282 6.98 2.91 -4.70
C ASP A 282 5.97 1.82 -5.07
N ALA A 283 5.41 1.94 -6.28
CA ALA A 283 4.36 1.06 -6.75
C ALA A 283 4.87 -0.37 -6.96
N GLU A 284 6.13 -0.55 -7.36
CA GLU A 284 6.72 -1.88 -7.56
C GLU A 284 6.84 -2.62 -6.22
N ALA A 285 7.43 -1.98 -5.21
CA ALA A 285 7.52 -2.56 -3.87
C ALA A 285 6.13 -2.79 -3.25
N ALA A 286 5.19 -1.87 -3.44
CA ALA A 286 3.82 -2.00 -2.95
C ALA A 286 3.09 -3.21 -3.55
N VAL A 287 3.17 -3.40 -4.88
CA VAL A 287 2.50 -4.51 -5.56
C VAL A 287 3.16 -5.86 -5.24
N ARG A 288 4.48 -5.91 -5.07
CA ARG A 288 5.17 -7.11 -4.57
C ARG A 288 4.72 -7.49 -3.17
N LEU A 289 4.69 -6.53 -2.25
CA LEU A 289 4.24 -6.78 -0.89
C LEU A 289 2.76 -7.22 -0.86
N ALA A 290 1.91 -6.61 -1.69
CA ALA A 290 0.50 -6.94 -1.82
C ALA A 290 0.25 -8.40 -2.21
N ARG A 291 1.04 -9.00 -3.13
CA ARG A 291 0.92 -10.42 -3.52
C ARG A 291 0.98 -11.37 -2.33
N HIS A 292 1.78 -11.02 -1.33
CA HIS A 292 2.11 -11.85 -0.18
C HIS A 292 1.49 -11.36 1.13
N TRP A 293 0.63 -10.34 1.06
CA TRP A 293 -0.02 -9.78 2.23
C TRP A 293 -1.19 -10.67 2.67
N THR A 294 -1.10 -11.17 3.90
CA THR A 294 -2.20 -11.89 4.55
C THR A 294 -3.06 -10.90 5.32
N GLY A 295 -4.08 -10.34 4.66
CA GLY A 295 -5.07 -9.46 5.27
C GLY A 295 -6.13 -10.21 6.09
N GLY A 296 -7.11 -9.48 6.64
CA GLY A 296 -8.29 -10.10 7.25
C GLY A 296 -8.92 -9.40 8.47
N GLN A 297 -8.64 -8.12 8.73
CA GLN A 297 -9.23 -7.42 9.86
C GLN A 297 -9.96 -6.16 9.34
N SER A 298 -11.15 -6.34 8.76
CA SER A 298 -11.94 -5.22 8.21
C SER A 298 -12.54 -4.29 9.27
N LEU A 299 -12.34 -4.58 10.57
CA LEU A 299 -12.68 -3.68 11.66
C LEU A 299 -11.41 -3.24 12.40
N ALA A 300 -11.19 -1.93 12.47
CA ALA A 300 -10.16 -1.35 13.31
C ALA A 300 -10.46 -1.67 14.78
N ASN A 301 -9.45 -2.13 15.49
CA ASN A 301 -9.51 -2.07 16.95
C ASN A 301 -9.38 -0.60 17.32
N GLN A 302 -10.27 -0.12 18.18
CA GLN A 302 -10.32 1.28 18.59
C GLN A 302 -10.30 1.41 20.11
N GLU A 303 -9.56 2.39 20.61
CA GLU A 303 -9.60 2.80 22.01
C GLU A 303 -9.79 4.31 22.08
N GLN A 304 -10.80 4.75 22.84
CA GLN A 304 -11.17 6.16 22.94
C GLN A 304 -10.99 6.70 24.34
N PHE A 305 -10.48 7.92 24.44
CA PHE A 305 -10.20 8.64 25.67
C PHE A 305 -10.84 10.03 25.62
N ALA A 306 -11.30 10.53 26.77
CA ALA A 306 -11.90 11.86 26.92
C ALA A 306 -11.41 12.55 28.19
N GLY A 307 -11.59 13.87 28.28
CA GLY A 307 -11.15 14.65 29.44
C GLY A 307 -9.64 14.65 29.63
N LEU A 308 -8.89 14.58 28.53
CA LEU A 308 -7.44 14.49 28.53
C LEU A 308 -6.80 15.85 28.88
N PRO A 309 -5.73 15.86 29.69
CA PRO A 309 -5.06 17.10 30.04
C PRO A 309 -4.12 17.55 28.91
N ILE A 310 -3.98 18.87 28.77
CA ILE A 310 -2.93 19.50 27.97
C ILE A 310 -1.62 19.51 28.80
N ASP A 311 -0.48 19.32 28.14
CA ASP A 311 0.91 19.33 28.64
C ASP A 311 1.31 18.27 29.70
N SER A 312 0.45 17.95 30.65
CA SER A 312 0.78 17.01 31.76
C SER A 312 0.78 15.54 31.37
N GLY A 313 0.15 15.21 30.24
CA GLY A 313 0.12 13.87 29.64
C GLY A 313 -0.85 12.88 30.27
N PHE A 314 -1.06 11.76 29.59
CA PHE A 314 -1.98 10.69 29.99
C PHE A 314 -1.40 9.32 29.63
N HIS A 315 -1.78 8.28 30.37
CA HIS A 315 -1.28 6.93 30.14
C HIS A 315 -2.27 6.09 29.34
N VAL A 316 -1.74 5.39 28.35
CA VAL A 316 -2.45 4.41 27.52
C VAL A 316 -1.84 3.03 27.77
N ARG A 317 -2.66 1.97 27.68
CA ARG A 317 -2.18 0.58 27.81
C ARG A 317 -1.57 0.11 26.49
N SER A 318 -0.58 -0.76 26.59
CA SER A 318 -0.06 -1.52 25.44
C SER A 318 -1.12 -2.52 24.95
N GLY A 319 -0.98 -2.99 23.72
CA GLY A 319 -1.88 -3.98 23.10
C GLY A 319 -2.46 -3.56 21.74
N MET A 320 -1.92 -2.50 21.14
CA MET A 320 -2.33 -2.04 19.82
C MET A 320 -1.13 -1.50 19.04
N HIS A 321 -0.90 -2.06 17.86
CA HIS A 321 -0.06 -1.47 16.82
C HIS A 321 -0.86 -0.42 16.07
N LEU A 322 -0.48 0.85 16.26
CA LEU A 322 -1.23 1.99 15.76
C LEU A 322 -1.26 2.05 14.23
N GLU A 323 -2.34 2.56 13.67
CA GLU A 323 -2.51 2.87 12.25
C GLU A 323 -2.88 4.33 12.04
N TRP A 324 -3.82 4.83 12.86
CA TRP A 324 -4.25 6.22 12.89
C TRP A 324 -4.49 6.65 14.33
N VAL A 325 -4.20 7.92 14.61
CA VAL A 325 -4.66 8.59 15.82
C VAL A 325 -5.49 9.79 15.41
N GLU A 326 -6.74 9.83 15.85
CA GLU A 326 -7.66 10.96 15.60
C GLU A 326 -7.93 11.68 16.92
N ILE A 327 -7.92 13.02 16.91
CA ILE A 327 -8.16 13.85 18.09
C ILE A 327 -9.11 15.01 17.76
N ASP A 328 -10.23 15.03 18.47
CA ASP A 328 -11.20 16.12 18.43
C ASP A 328 -10.74 17.23 19.39
N LEU A 329 -10.49 18.40 18.83
CA LEU A 329 -10.03 19.58 19.56
C LEU A 329 -11.02 20.72 19.41
N HIS A 330 -11.37 21.33 20.54
CA HIS A 330 -11.95 22.66 20.59
C HIS A 330 -10.83 23.68 20.79
N ILE A 331 -10.71 24.64 19.88
CA ILE A 331 -9.66 25.66 19.87
C ILE A 331 -10.29 27.05 19.87
N LYS A 332 -9.84 27.92 20.77
CA LYS A 332 -10.31 29.30 20.88
C LYS A 332 -9.15 30.27 21.11
N GLY A 333 -9.08 31.36 20.35
CA GLY A 333 -8.07 32.41 20.51
C GLY A 333 -8.31 33.63 19.62
N GLU A 334 -7.58 34.71 19.86
CA GLU A 334 -7.75 35.97 19.12
C GLU A 334 -7.00 35.99 17.77
N ASP A 335 -5.81 35.40 17.71
CA ASP A 335 -5.04 35.18 16.47
C ASP A 335 -4.37 33.80 16.51
N LEU A 336 -4.85 32.88 15.68
CA LEU A 336 -4.41 31.49 15.65
C LEU A 336 -3.31 31.22 14.61
N ARG A 337 -2.73 32.25 13.97
CA ARG A 337 -1.70 32.07 12.92
C ARG A 337 -0.43 31.40 13.40
N GLU A 338 0.00 31.71 14.61
CA GLU A 338 1.21 31.15 15.23
C GLU A 338 0.91 29.95 16.13
N LEU A 339 -0.35 29.49 16.21
CA LEU A 339 -0.70 28.32 16.98
C LEU A 339 -0.03 27.07 16.40
N ARG A 340 0.56 26.25 17.27
CA ARG A 340 1.01 24.90 16.97
C ARG A 340 0.42 23.93 17.99
N VAL A 341 -0.08 22.80 17.50
CA VAL A 341 -0.55 21.71 18.37
C VAL A 341 0.17 20.43 17.97
N PHE A 342 0.85 19.80 18.93
CA PHE A 342 1.57 18.55 18.76
C PHE A 342 0.92 17.45 19.57
N LEU A 343 0.85 16.26 18.99
CA LEU A 343 0.67 15.02 19.74
C LEU A 343 2.01 14.29 19.83
N ILE A 344 2.31 13.76 21.00
CA ILE A 344 3.59 13.10 21.30
C ILE A 344 3.29 11.71 21.85
N SER A 345 3.84 10.69 21.21
CA SER A 345 3.67 9.29 21.62
C SER A 345 4.65 8.90 22.74
N PRO A 346 4.46 7.72 23.38
CA PRO A 346 5.34 7.24 24.43
C PRO A 346 6.80 7.05 24.01
N SER A 347 7.04 6.82 22.71
CA SER A 347 8.39 6.73 22.14
C SER A 347 9.10 8.08 22.07
N GLY A 348 8.36 9.18 22.21
CA GLY A 348 8.82 10.55 22.01
C GLY A 348 8.68 11.04 20.57
N HIS A 349 8.07 10.26 19.66
CA HIS A 349 7.75 10.74 18.31
C HIS A 349 6.70 11.85 18.38
N GLU A 350 6.87 12.92 17.60
CA GLU A 350 5.99 14.09 17.58
C GLU A 350 5.28 14.20 16.23
N SER A 351 3.96 14.41 16.24
CA SER A 351 3.18 14.80 15.06
C SER A 351 2.60 16.20 15.24
N LEU A 352 2.87 17.10 14.30
CA LEU A 352 2.33 18.46 14.26
C LEU A 352 0.91 18.44 13.67
N LEU A 353 -0.10 18.40 14.53
CA LEU A 353 -1.51 18.29 14.15
C LEU A 353 -2.04 19.57 13.49
N LEU A 354 -1.56 20.73 13.96
CA LEU A 354 -1.98 22.04 13.45
C LEU A 354 -0.79 22.98 13.36
N ASN A 355 -0.60 23.58 12.19
CA ASN A 355 0.44 24.55 11.84
C ASN A 355 -0.17 25.93 11.52
N GLY A 356 -0.96 26.45 12.46
CA GLY A 356 -1.60 27.75 12.34
C GLY A 356 -2.94 27.73 11.61
N ALA A 357 -3.86 28.58 12.07
CA ALA A 357 -5.23 28.70 11.54
C ALA A 357 -5.60 30.17 11.30
N PRO A 358 -4.93 30.86 10.35
CA PRO A 358 -5.13 32.30 10.14
C PRO A 358 -6.58 32.61 9.76
N GLY A 359 -7.16 33.64 10.40
CA GLY A 359 -8.53 34.09 10.15
C GLY A 359 -9.61 33.32 10.94
N LEU A 360 -9.24 32.25 11.64
CA LEU A 360 -10.12 31.55 12.58
C LEU A 360 -9.89 32.04 14.01
N THR A 361 -10.93 31.98 14.83
CA THR A 361 -10.91 32.45 16.24
C THR A 361 -11.50 31.44 17.22
N GLU A 362 -12.46 30.62 16.78
CA GLU A 362 -13.04 29.55 17.59
C GLU A 362 -13.58 28.46 16.66
N PHE A 363 -13.22 27.21 16.92
CA PHE A 363 -13.71 26.06 16.13
C PHE A 363 -13.49 24.73 16.85
N ASP A 364 -14.31 23.75 16.46
CA ASP A 364 -14.12 22.33 16.77
C ASP A 364 -13.65 21.62 15.49
N HIS A 365 -12.63 20.76 15.60
CA HIS A 365 -12.16 19.99 14.44
C HIS A 365 -11.52 18.66 14.85
N LEU A 366 -11.75 17.64 14.00
CA LEU A 366 -11.10 16.34 14.11
C LEU A 366 -9.77 16.36 13.38
N PHE A 367 -8.66 16.35 14.11
CA PHE A 367 -7.33 16.20 13.55
C PHE A 367 -6.95 14.71 13.46
N SER A 368 -6.14 14.37 12.46
CA SER A 368 -5.67 13.00 12.26
C SER A 368 -4.16 12.95 12.06
N ALA A 369 -3.51 11.94 12.62
CA ALA A 369 -2.07 11.72 12.49
C ALA A 369 -1.76 10.29 12.03
N ALA A 370 -1.00 10.18 10.94
CA ALA A 370 -0.49 8.91 10.43
C ALA A 370 0.90 8.56 10.99
N GLY A 371 1.65 9.54 11.53
CA GLY A 371 3.05 9.38 11.91
C GLY A 371 3.33 8.34 13.00
N PHE A 372 2.33 7.96 13.78
CA PHE A 372 2.44 6.94 14.84
C PHE A 372 2.28 5.50 14.33
N ARG A 373 2.07 5.30 13.02
CA ARG A 373 1.80 3.97 12.46
C ARG A 373 2.88 2.95 12.84
N GLY A 374 2.44 1.78 13.29
CA GLY A 374 3.25 0.66 13.74
C GLY A 374 3.78 0.75 15.17
N GLU A 375 3.71 1.91 15.83
CA GLU A 375 4.11 2.01 17.24
C GLU A 375 3.12 1.25 18.14
N ASP A 376 3.62 0.71 19.26
CA ASP A 376 2.77 0.24 20.36
C ASP A 376 2.08 1.44 21.03
N SER A 377 0.80 1.28 21.39
CA SER A 377 -0.01 2.30 22.04
C SER A 377 0.44 2.66 23.45
N GLY A 378 1.20 1.78 24.12
CA GLY A 378 1.43 1.79 25.55
C GLY A 378 2.40 2.86 26.05
N GLY A 379 1.99 3.57 27.11
CA GLY A 379 2.84 4.49 27.86
C GLY A 379 2.28 5.90 27.95
N LEU A 380 3.18 6.88 28.18
CA LEU A 380 2.81 8.28 28.42
C LEU A 380 2.70 9.07 27.12
N TRP A 381 1.48 9.46 26.77
CA TRP A 381 1.18 10.39 25.68
C TRP A 381 1.13 11.83 26.20
N ARG A 382 1.46 12.81 25.35
CA ARG A 382 1.33 14.25 25.67
C ARG A 382 0.78 15.04 24.50
N ILE A 383 -0.03 16.05 24.82
CA ILE A 383 -0.46 17.09 23.87
C ILE A 383 0.28 18.35 24.25
N ARG A 384 1.06 18.92 23.34
CA ARG A 384 1.81 20.16 23.54
C ARG A 384 1.18 21.26 22.68
N VAL A 385 0.91 22.40 23.30
CA VAL A 385 0.38 23.59 22.62
C VAL A 385 1.41 24.71 22.68
N GLU A 386 1.70 25.32 21.53
CA GLU A 386 2.56 26.48 21.43
C GLU A 386 1.76 27.63 20.79
N GLY A 387 1.74 28.80 21.43
CA GLY A 387 0.92 29.95 21.00
C GLY A 387 -0.18 30.30 21.99
N ALA A 388 -0.88 31.41 21.72
CA ALA A 388 -1.92 31.95 22.60
C ALA A 388 -3.32 31.48 22.18
N ALA A 389 -3.70 30.28 22.60
CA ALA A 389 -5.04 29.73 22.42
C ALA A 389 -5.44 28.89 23.63
N ASP A 390 -6.74 28.86 23.93
CA ASP A 390 -7.35 27.84 24.76
C ASP A 390 -7.64 26.61 23.89
N VAL A 391 -7.12 25.45 24.32
CA VAL A 391 -7.25 24.19 23.59
C VAL A 391 -7.77 23.15 24.55
N THR A 392 -8.89 22.51 24.20
CA THR A 392 -9.46 21.43 24.99
C THR A 392 -9.71 20.21 24.10
N VAL A 393 -9.56 19.03 24.70
CA VAL A 393 -9.73 17.75 24.00
C VAL A 393 -11.15 17.25 24.20
N GLY A 394 -11.90 17.12 23.12
CA GLY A 394 -13.18 16.42 23.11
C GLY A 394 -12.97 14.92 23.31
N ALA A 395 -12.25 14.32 22.38
CA ALA A 395 -11.85 12.91 22.43
C ALA A 395 -10.53 12.66 21.69
N LEU A 396 -9.79 11.64 22.10
CA LEU A 396 -8.70 11.05 21.34
C LEU A 396 -9.04 9.59 21.09
N THR A 397 -8.90 9.16 19.84
CA THR A 397 -9.20 7.79 19.41
C THR A 397 -7.98 7.19 18.74
N LEU A 398 -7.50 6.07 19.27
CA LEU A 398 -6.44 5.26 18.69
C LEU A 398 -7.08 4.18 17.83
N PHE A 399 -6.58 3.99 16.62
CA PHE A 399 -6.98 2.92 15.71
C PHE A 399 -5.77 2.06 15.36
N GLY A 400 -5.94 0.75 15.33
CA GLY A 400 -4.83 -0.15 15.03
C GLY A 400 -5.17 -1.62 14.95
N GLN A 401 -4.13 -2.42 14.81
CA GLN A 401 -4.18 -3.88 14.91
C GLN A 401 -3.89 -4.29 16.35
N VAL A 402 -4.60 -5.29 16.85
CA VAL A 402 -4.32 -5.87 18.17
C VAL A 402 -3.22 -6.90 17.99
N ASP A 403 -2.34 -6.96 18.98
CA ASP A 403 -1.23 -7.91 19.03
C ASP A 403 -1.72 -9.34 18.78
N SER A 404 -0.95 -10.07 17.98
CA SER A 404 -1.23 -11.44 17.57
C SER A 404 0.04 -12.24 17.78
N PRO A 405 -0.02 -13.45 18.36
CA PRO A 405 1.16 -14.33 18.44
C PRO A 405 1.65 -14.82 17.07
N ASN A 406 0.97 -14.47 15.98
CA ASN A 406 1.42 -14.78 14.63
C ASN A 406 1.71 -13.45 13.96
N ASP A 407 2.99 -13.14 13.84
CA ASP A 407 3.48 -11.87 13.34
C ASP A 407 3.98 -11.97 11.90
N VAL A 408 3.83 -10.85 11.18
CA VAL A 408 4.47 -10.66 9.88
C VAL A 408 5.46 -9.51 10.00
N THR A 409 6.74 -9.84 10.05
CA THR A 409 7.81 -8.85 9.99
C THR A 409 8.17 -8.56 8.53
N VAL A 410 7.93 -7.33 8.09
CA VAL A 410 8.26 -6.90 6.72
C VAL A 410 9.63 -6.21 6.69
N LEU A 411 10.54 -6.71 5.85
CA LEU A 411 11.79 -6.03 5.54
C LEU A 411 11.72 -5.40 4.14
N THR A 412 12.01 -4.10 4.08
CA THR A 412 12.11 -3.34 2.83
C THR A 412 13.53 -2.83 2.64
N ASP A 413 13.78 -2.11 1.54
CA ASP A 413 15.08 -1.47 1.26
C ASP A 413 15.55 -0.51 2.37
N ARG A 414 14.64 -0.08 3.24
CA ARG A 414 14.93 0.76 4.41
C ARG A 414 15.70 0.03 5.50
N PHE A 415 15.66 -1.31 5.54
CA PHE A 415 16.26 -2.10 6.61
C PHE A 415 17.76 -1.81 6.77
N ALA A 416 18.47 -1.67 5.66
CA ALA A 416 19.90 -1.38 5.69
C ALA A 416 20.22 -0.03 6.36
N ALA A 417 19.47 1.01 5.98
CA ALA A 417 19.63 2.35 6.57
C ALA A 417 19.25 2.36 8.07
N ARG A 418 18.20 1.63 8.45
CA ARG A 418 17.79 1.48 9.87
C ARG A 418 18.88 0.82 10.71
N VAL A 419 19.47 -0.27 10.23
CA VAL A 419 20.58 -0.94 10.93
C VAL A 419 21.83 -0.08 10.98
N GLN A 420 22.09 0.75 9.97
CA GLN A 420 23.21 1.69 9.98
C GLN A 420 23.02 2.80 11.02
N ALA A 421 21.81 3.36 11.10
CA ALA A 421 21.48 4.41 12.07
C ALA A 421 21.46 3.86 13.50
N GLU A 422 20.88 2.67 13.70
CA GLU A 422 20.72 2.04 15.00
C GLU A 422 21.10 0.55 14.93
N PRO A 423 22.38 0.20 15.19
CA PRO A 423 22.89 -1.16 15.05
C PRO A 423 22.16 -2.24 15.87
N LYS A 424 21.39 -1.85 16.90
CA LYS A 424 20.56 -2.76 17.70
C LYS A 424 19.46 -3.46 16.87
N HIS A 425 18.96 -2.81 15.81
CA HIS A 425 17.92 -3.39 14.93
C HIS A 425 18.47 -4.48 14.00
N ARG A 426 19.76 -4.83 14.13
CA ARG A 426 20.37 -5.96 13.40
C ARG A 426 19.90 -7.33 13.92
N MET A 427 19.33 -7.38 15.12
CA MET A 427 18.74 -8.60 15.65
C MET A 427 17.22 -8.46 15.57
N ILE A 428 16.58 -9.39 14.85
CA ILE A 428 15.13 -9.44 14.70
C ILE A 428 14.64 -10.63 15.52
N VAL A 429 13.87 -10.39 16.58
CA VAL A 429 13.44 -11.43 17.52
C VAL A 429 11.93 -11.35 17.61
N ASP A 430 11.26 -12.43 17.23
CA ASP A 430 9.97 -12.72 17.84
C ASP A 430 10.19 -13.49 19.16
N SER A 431 9.39 -13.18 20.17
CA SER A 431 9.44 -13.84 21.48
C SER A 431 8.07 -14.17 22.07
N ASP A 432 6.97 -13.88 21.38
CA ASP A 432 5.63 -14.10 21.90
C ASP A 432 5.02 -15.44 21.46
N GLY A 433 5.65 -16.12 20.50
CA GLY A 433 5.36 -17.49 20.10
C GLY A 433 4.60 -17.56 18.78
N GLY A 434 3.61 -18.46 18.72
CA GLY A 434 2.81 -18.71 17.51
C GLY A 434 3.62 -19.07 16.26
N ARG A 435 3.22 -18.52 15.10
CA ARG A 435 3.76 -18.84 13.78
C ARG A 435 4.05 -17.56 13.02
N ASP A 436 5.33 -17.24 12.87
CA ASP A 436 5.76 -15.94 12.37
C ASP A 436 6.41 -16.02 11.00
N MET A 437 6.26 -14.92 10.28
CA MET A 437 6.75 -14.75 8.93
C MET A 437 7.72 -13.59 8.83
N LEU A 438 8.89 -13.84 8.21
CA LEU A 438 9.74 -12.79 7.69
C LEU A 438 9.44 -12.59 6.20
N ASN A 439 8.85 -11.46 5.86
CA ASN A 439 8.46 -11.12 4.49
C ASN A 439 9.43 -10.08 3.90
N MET A 440 10.15 -10.46 2.85
CA MET A 440 11.13 -9.62 2.17
C MET A 440 10.70 -9.22 0.74
N ALA A 441 9.44 -9.47 0.36
CA ALA A 441 8.96 -9.28 -1.02
C ALA A 441 9.10 -7.83 -1.52
N ALA A 442 9.04 -6.87 -0.61
CA ALA A 442 9.19 -5.44 -0.92
C ALA A 442 10.65 -4.99 -1.10
N ALA A 443 11.63 -5.83 -0.75
CA ALA A 443 13.04 -5.49 -0.82
C ALA A 443 13.64 -5.83 -2.20
N LYS A 444 14.72 -5.11 -2.55
CA LYS A 444 15.55 -5.33 -3.73
C LYS A 444 16.81 -6.11 -3.33
N GLY A 445 17.26 -6.97 -4.25
CA GLY A 445 18.47 -7.77 -4.13
C GLY A 445 18.25 -9.06 -3.34
N GLY A 446 18.80 -10.15 -3.88
CA GLY A 446 18.60 -11.50 -3.34
C GLY A 446 18.95 -11.65 -1.85
N ALA A 447 17.99 -12.21 -1.11
CA ALA A 447 18.07 -12.56 0.29
C ALA A 447 18.83 -13.89 0.50
N GLN A 448 19.52 -13.99 1.62
CA GLN A 448 20.12 -15.25 2.09
C GLN A 448 19.75 -15.43 3.55
N VAL A 449 18.80 -16.31 3.86
CA VAL A 449 18.26 -16.48 5.21
C VAL A 449 18.28 -17.96 5.61
N ASP A 450 18.70 -18.22 6.84
CA ASP A 450 18.83 -19.55 7.41
C ASP A 450 18.26 -19.54 8.83
N LEU A 451 17.06 -20.12 9.00
CA LEU A 451 16.34 -20.16 10.28
C LEU A 451 17.10 -21.00 11.31
N HIS A 452 17.66 -22.15 10.92
CA HIS A 452 18.43 -23.02 11.82
C HIS A 452 19.67 -22.31 12.40
N LEU A 453 20.37 -21.52 11.58
CA LEU A 453 21.54 -20.78 12.00
C LEU A 453 21.21 -19.42 12.63
N GLY A 454 19.94 -19.02 12.63
CA GLY A 454 19.47 -17.74 13.16
C GLY A 454 20.17 -16.54 12.50
N ARG A 455 20.46 -16.63 11.20
CA ARG A 455 21.14 -15.55 10.46
C ARG A 455 20.56 -15.29 9.08
N GLY A 456 20.60 -14.03 8.68
CA GLY A 456 20.17 -13.58 7.38
C GLY A 456 21.10 -12.53 6.77
N LYS A 457 20.95 -12.32 5.47
CA LYS A 457 21.57 -11.23 4.72
C LYS A 457 20.56 -10.70 3.71
N LEU A 458 20.40 -9.37 3.69
CA LEU A 458 19.60 -8.64 2.71
C LEU A 458 20.40 -7.43 2.24
N GLY A 459 20.63 -7.32 0.93
CA GLY A 459 21.52 -6.32 0.36
C GLY A 459 22.94 -6.36 0.99
N SER A 460 23.37 -5.24 1.58
CA SER A 460 24.68 -5.10 2.24
C SER A 460 24.69 -5.52 3.71
N VAL A 461 23.52 -5.82 4.30
CA VAL A 461 23.38 -6.04 5.74
C VAL A 461 23.21 -7.51 6.07
N THR A 462 24.00 -7.98 7.04
CA THR A 462 23.78 -9.25 7.73
C THR A 462 23.05 -9.01 9.05
N PHE A 463 22.07 -9.85 9.37
CA PHE A 463 21.25 -9.75 10.56
C PHE A 463 21.12 -11.11 11.27
N GLY A 464 20.80 -11.07 12.55
CA GLY A 464 20.40 -12.25 13.32
C GLY A 464 18.88 -12.33 13.40
N LEU A 465 18.34 -13.54 13.48
CA LEU A 465 16.90 -13.77 13.62
C LEU A 465 16.60 -14.97 14.52
N SER A 466 15.47 -14.91 15.23
CA SER A 466 14.90 -16.01 16.03
C SER A 466 13.39 -15.84 16.18
N GLY A 467 12.65 -16.93 16.40
CA GLY A 467 11.18 -16.94 16.49
C GLY A 467 10.56 -17.53 15.23
N TYR A 468 10.86 -16.95 14.08
CA TYR A 468 10.29 -17.26 12.76
C TYR A 468 10.28 -18.72 12.29
N GLU A 469 9.19 -19.12 11.64
CA GLU A 469 9.01 -20.38 10.90
C GLU A 469 8.89 -20.17 9.39
N ASP A 470 8.38 -19.02 8.95
CA ASP A 470 8.02 -18.78 7.56
C ASP A 470 8.88 -17.69 6.93
N LEU A 471 9.27 -17.88 5.68
CA LEU A 471 10.08 -16.95 4.90
C LEU A 471 9.41 -16.66 3.55
N ILE A 472 9.37 -15.38 3.19
CA ILE A 472 9.10 -14.93 1.83
C ILE A 472 10.31 -14.16 1.33
N GLY A 473 10.81 -14.61 0.18
CA GLY A 473 11.92 -14.04 -0.56
C GLY A 473 11.68 -12.65 -1.14
N THR A 474 12.67 -12.19 -1.89
CA THR A 474 12.61 -11.00 -2.75
C THR A 474 12.21 -11.43 -4.17
N ALA A 475 12.11 -10.49 -5.11
CA ALA A 475 11.92 -10.83 -6.53
C ALA A 475 13.25 -11.12 -7.28
N ASP A 476 14.35 -11.27 -6.54
CA ASP A 476 15.68 -11.59 -7.05
C ASP A 476 16.10 -12.98 -6.58
N ALA A 477 17.21 -13.51 -7.12
CA ALA A 477 17.67 -14.86 -6.77
C ALA A 477 18.05 -15.01 -5.29
N ASP A 478 17.26 -15.79 -4.57
CA ASP A 478 17.34 -15.98 -3.13
C ASP A 478 17.95 -17.32 -2.71
N ARG A 479 18.36 -17.38 -1.43
CA ARG A 479 18.70 -18.62 -0.73
C ARG A 479 18.00 -18.67 0.62
N LEU A 480 16.93 -19.45 0.72
CA LEU A 480 16.14 -19.55 1.94
C LEU A 480 16.24 -20.98 2.51
N ALA A 481 16.52 -21.09 3.80
CA ALA A 481 16.59 -22.36 4.49
C ALA A 481 15.79 -22.35 5.79
N GLY A 482 14.94 -23.36 5.95
CA GLY A 482 14.16 -23.64 7.15
C GLY A 482 15.00 -24.18 8.31
N ASP A 483 14.37 -24.87 9.24
CA ASP A 483 15.01 -25.53 10.37
C ASP A 483 14.53 -26.97 10.56
N SER A 484 14.20 -27.40 11.78
CA SER A 484 13.67 -28.74 12.06
C SER A 484 12.16 -28.74 12.35
N ARG A 485 11.54 -27.56 12.30
CA ARG A 485 10.09 -27.33 12.46
C ARG A 485 9.41 -27.33 11.09
N GLN A 486 8.09 -27.23 11.08
CA GLN A 486 7.34 -27.02 9.83
C GLN A 486 7.53 -25.59 9.36
N ASN A 487 8.14 -25.41 8.19
CA ASN A 487 8.40 -24.12 7.58
C ASN A 487 7.58 -23.92 6.31
N ARG A 488 7.17 -22.68 6.04
CA ARG A 488 6.72 -22.25 4.71
C ARG A 488 7.75 -21.34 4.08
N LEU A 489 8.27 -21.75 2.93
CA LEU A 489 9.29 -21.01 2.18
C LEU A 489 8.73 -20.63 0.81
N ILE A 490 8.69 -19.33 0.52
CA ILE A 490 8.27 -18.79 -0.79
C ILE A 490 9.46 -18.04 -1.40
N GLY A 491 9.89 -18.45 -2.60
CA GLY A 491 10.96 -17.78 -3.37
C GLY A 491 10.50 -16.49 -4.05
N ASP A 492 9.24 -16.45 -4.48
CA ASP A 492 8.64 -15.39 -5.30
C ASP A 492 9.11 -15.40 -6.77
N ASP A 493 9.59 -14.30 -7.33
CA ASP A 493 10.17 -14.31 -8.68
C ASP A 493 11.69 -14.44 -8.54
N GLY A 494 12.39 -15.14 -9.45
CA GLY A 494 13.83 -15.27 -9.30
C GLY A 494 14.42 -16.56 -9.86
N ARG A 495 15.52 -16.98 -9.25
CA ARG A 495 16.13 -18.30 -9.44
C ARG A 495 16.59 -18.74 -8.09
N ASP A 496 15.67 -19.33 -7.36
CA ASP A 496 15.78 -19.44 -5.92
C ASP A 496 16.27 -20.81 -5.52
N TRP A 497 16.90 -20.85 -4.35
CA TRP A 497 17.29 -22.09 -3.69
C TRP A 497 16.55 -22.15 -2.36
N LEU A 498 15.64 -23.11 -2.24
CA LEU A 498 14.82 -23.33 -1.04
C LEU A 498 15.15 -24.69 -0.43
N SER A 499 15.37 -24.73 0.89
CA SER A 499 15.62 -25.96 1.65
C SER A 499 14.77 -26.00 2.91
N GLY A 500 13.80 -26.92 2.98
CA GLY A 500 12.96 -27.14 4.17
C GLY A 500 13.78 -27.69 5.36
N ARG A 501 14.60 -28.71 5.07
CA ARG A 501 15.50 -29.47 5.97
C ARG A 501 14.78 -30.55 6.75
N GLY A 502 14.10 -30.24 7.84
CA GLY A 502 13.40 -31.25 8.63
C GLY A 502 12.08 -30.68 9.09
N GLY A 503 11.02 -31.47 9.06
CA GLY A 503 9.68 -30.95 9.27
C GLY A 503 8.76 -31.39 8.13
N ALA A 504 7.49 -31.03 8.21
CA ALA A 504 6.59 -31.15 7.07
C ALA A 504 6.48 -29.76 6.44
N ASP A 505 7.32 -29.50 5.46
CA ASP A 505 7.55 -28.16 4.94
C ASP A 505 6.67 -27.87 3.72
N ARG A 506 6.42 -26.59 3.46
CA ARG A 506 5.75 -26.12 2.24
C ARG A 506 6.70 -25.21 1.46
N LEU A 507 7.09 -25.64 0.26
CA LEU A 507 8.06 -24.95 -0.58
C LEU A 507 7.39 -24.48 -1.88
N GLU A 508 7.46 -23.18 -2.15
CA GLU A 508 6.93 -22.54 -3.36
C GLU A 508 8.06 -21.76 -4.03
N GLY A 509 8.58 -22.27 -5.16
CA GLY A 509 9.63 -21.59 -5.92
C GLY A 509 9.15 -20.26 -6.47
N GLY A 510 7.98 -20.29 -7.13
CA GLY A 510 7.36 -19.14 -7.75
C GLY A 510 7.78 -19.00 -9.22
N GLY A 511 8.02 -17.78 -9.70
CA GLY A 511 8.42 -17.55 -11.09
C GLY A 511 9.92 -17.71 -11.25
N GLY A 512 10.42 -18.58 -12.12
CA GLY A 512 11.86 -18.80 -12.14
C GLY A 512 12.35 -20.15 -12.61
N ARG A 513 13.56 -20.50 -12.20
CA ARG A 513 14.08 -21.86 -12.32
C ARG A 513 14.70 -22.21 -11.00
N ASP A 514 13.88 -22.79 -10.15
CA ASP A 514 14.21 -22.89 -8.73
C ASP A 514 14.71 -24.28 -8.38
N ILE A 515 15.43 -24.36 -7.27
CA ILE A 515 15.91 -25.61 -6.68
C ILE A 515 15.22 -25.77 -5.34
N LEU A 516 14.36 -26.78 -5.25
CA LEU A 516 13.57 -27.08 -4.06
C LEU A 516 14.06 -28.38 -3.43
N ILE A 517 14.40 -28.33 -2.14
CA ILE A 517 14.88 -29.45 -1.34
C ILE A 517 13.95 -29.56 -0.12
N GLY A 518 13.16 -30.63 -0.03
CA GLY A 518 12.23 -30.84 1.08
C GLY A 518 12.99 -31.20 2.34
N GLY A 519 13.74 -32.30 2.29
CA GLY A 519 14.51 -32.84 3.39
C GLY A 519 13.80 -34.01 4.06
N GLN A 520 13.78 -34.02 5.40
CA GLN A 520 13.10 -35.05 6.17
C GLN A 520 11.67 -34.63 6.51
N GLY A 521 10.70 -35.48 6.19
CA GLY A 521 9.30 -35.32 6.56
C GLY A 521 8.40 -35.35 5.33
N ALA A 522 7.12 -35.11 5.54
CA ALA A 522 6.14 -35.15 4.44
C ALA A 522 5.96 -33.73 3.88
N ASP A 523 6.71 -33.42 2.82
CA ASP A 523 6.81 -32.07 2.29
C ASP A 523 5.78 -31.79 1.19
N VAL A 524 5.46 -30.51 1.00
CA VAL A 524 4.57 -30.03 -0.05
C VAL A 524 5.30 -29.07 -0.97
N PHE A 525 5.53 -29.50 -2.20
CA PHE A 525 6.08 -28.66 -3.26
C PHE A 525 4.93 -28.01 -4.05
N VAL A 526 4.91 -26.68 -4.07
CA VAL A 526 3.90 -25.89 -4.75
C VAL A 526 4.45 -25.48 -6.10
N LEU A 527 3.81 -25.95 -7.17
CA LEU A 527 4.13 -25.51 -8.52
C LEU A 527 3.24 -24.34 -8.90
N THR A 528 3.80 -23.36 -9.59
CA THR A 528 3.12 -22.15 -10.08
C THR A 528 3.22 -22.05 -11.60
N ASP A 529 2.48 -21.13 -12.21
CA ASP A 529 2.52 -20.84 -13.64
C ASP A 529 3.71 -19.95 -14.01
N GLY A 530 4.91 -20.53 -14.15
CA GLY A 530 6.07 -19.74 -14.61
C GLY A 530 7.43 -20.28 -14.20
N GLY A 531 7.46 -21.17 -13.20
CA GLY A 531 8.66 -21.88 -12.74
C GLY A 531 8.98 -23.13 -13.57
N ALA A 532 10.24 -23.31 -13.95
CA ALA A 532 10.75 -24.61 -14.40
C ALA A 532 11.68 -25.18 -13.32
N ASP A 533 11.05 -25.76 -12.30
CA ASP A 533 11.70 -26.06 -11.02
C ASP A 533 12.31 -27.46 -11.00
N ARG A 534 13.33 -27.60 -10.15
CA ARG A 534 13.99 -28.86 -9.86
C ARG A 534 13.73 -29.28 -8.42
N LEU A 535 13.00 -30.37 -8.25
CA LEU A 535 12.83 -31.02 -6.95
C LEU A 535 13.99 -32.00 -6.75
N VAL A 536 14.78 -31.83 -5.69
CA VAL A 536 16.06 -32.55 -5.54
C VAL A 536 15.87 -33.93 -4.91
N ASP A 537 15.00 -34.04 -3.91
CA ASP A 537 14.88 -35.20 -3.02
C ASP A 537 13.45 -35.73 -2.85
N PHE A 538 12.53 -35.33 -3.75
CA PHE A 538 11.13 -35.74 -3.73
C PHE A 538 10.93 -37.26 -3.51
N ASP A 539 10.33 -37.64 -2.39
CA ASP A 539 9.89 -39.00 -2.10
C ASP A 539 8.39 -39.15 -2.37
N PRO A 540 7.98 -39.88 -3.44
CA PRO A 540 6.56 -40.06 -3.76
C PRO A 540 5.76 -40.84 -2.68
N LYS A 541 6.40 -41.41 -1.65
CA LYS A 541 5.72 -42.07 -0.53
C LYS A 541 5.33 -41.12 0.59
N GLU A 542 6.04 -40.00 0.73
CA GLU A 542 5.87 -39.05 1.84
C GLU A 542 5.43 -37.67 1.32
N ASP A 543 6.06 -37.20 0.24
CA ASP A 543 5.89 -35.86 -0.31
C ASP A 543 4.67 -35.70 -1.21
N ARG A 544 4.26 -34.44 -1.38
CA ARG A 544 3.12 -34.04 -2.18
C ARG A 544 3.47 -32.92 -3.12
N LEU A 545 2.81 -32.94 -4.27
CA LEU A 545 2.84 -31.86 -5.25
C LEU A 545 1.51 -31.12 -5.23
N ALA A 546 1.54 -29.83 -4.92
CA ALA A 546 0.39 -28.94 -5.03
C ALA A 546 0.42 -28.26 -6.41
N LEU A 547 -0.62 -28.52 -7.21
CA LEU A 547 -0.77 -27.95 -8.55
C LEU A 547 -1.76 -26.77 -8.53
N PRO A 548 -1.55 -25.75 -9.39
CA PRO A 548 -2.52 -24.67 -9.54
C PRO A 548 -3.86 -25.22 -10.02
N ARG A 549 -4.96 -24.68 -9.48
CA ARG A 549 -6.31 -25.07 -9.95
C ARG A 549 -6.51 -24.58 -11.38
N GLY A 550 -7.08 -25.44 -12.23
CA GLY A 550 -7.47 -25.08 -13.60
C GLY A 550 -6.40 -25.31 -14.68
N LEU A 551 -5.19 -25.75 -14.33
CA LEU A 551 -4.18 -26.17 -15.30
C LEU A 551 -4.34 -27.66 -15.66
N LEU A 552 -4.16 -27.98 -16.94
CA LEU A 552 -3.93 -29.33 -17.43
C LEU A 552 -2.49 -29.75 -17.14
N TRP A 553 -2.25 -31.06 -16.99
CA TRP A 553 -0.90 -31.57 -16.73
C TRP A 553 -0.59 -32.86 -17.50
N SER A 554 0.70 -33.11 -17.76
CA SER A 554 1.20 -34.39 -18.30
C SER A 554 2.56 -34.76 -17.74
N LEU A 555 2.79 -36.04 -17.40
CA LEU A 555 4.09 -36.53 -16.91
C LEU A 555 4.78 -37.37 -17.98
N ASN A 556 6.04 -37.05 -18.28
CA ASN A 556 6.93 -37.95 -19.01
C ASN A 556 7.69 -38.83 -18.02
N GLU A 557 7.20 -40.05 -17.81
CA GLU A 557 7.76 -41.02 -16.85
C GLU A 557 9.22 -41.42 -17.14
N GLN A 558 9.67 -41.35 -18.40
CA GLN A 558 11.05 -41.69 -18.78
C GLN A 558 12.05 -40.60 -18.38
N THR A 559 11.60 -39.35 -18.33
CA THR A 559 12.45 -38.19 -18.05
C THR A 559 12.15 -37.54 -16.70
N GLY A 560 11.09 -37.99 -16.01
CA GLY A 560 10.57 -37.37 -14.79
C GLY A 560 9.98 -35.98 -15.01
N ARG A 561 9.71 -35.57 -16.25
CA ARG A 561 9.27 -34.19 -16.55
C ARG A 561 7.75 -34.06 -16.45
N LEU A 562 7.28 -33.27 -15.49
CA LEU A 562 5.87 -32.88 -15.40
C LEU A 562 5.65 -31.57 -16.15
N TRP A 563 4.67 -31.54 -17.05
CA TRP A 563 4.29 -30.37 -17.82
C TRP A 563 2.95 -29.80 -17.36
N LEU A 564 2.85 -28.50 -17.12
CA LEU A 564 1.59 -27.77 -16.89
C LEU A 564 1.20 -26.91 -18.10
N SER A 565 -0.09 -26.84 -18.43
CA SER A 565 -0.66 -26.03 -19.53
C SER A 565 -2.02 -25.43 -19.12
N ASP A 566 -2.29 -24.21 -19.57
CA ASP A 566 -3.57 -23.50 -19.42
C ASP A 566 -4.58 -23.82 -20.55
N GLY A 567 -4.26 -24.80 -21.42
CA GLY A 567 -5.04 -25.09 -22.63
C GLY A 567 -4.59 -24.29 -23.86
N HIS A 568 -3.66 -23.35 -23.70
CA HIS A 568 -2.86 -22.76 -24.77
C HIS A 568 -1.45 -23.41 -24.75
N GLU A 569 -0.72 -23.40 -25.87
CA GLU A 569 0.50 -24.22 -26.10
C GLU A 569 1.74 -23.91 -25.21
N ARG A 570 1.55 -23.37 -24.01
CA ARG A 570 2.61 -23.23 -23.01
C ARG A 570 2.70 -24.49 -22.16
N TRP A 571 3.91 -25.06 -22.11
CA TRP A 571 4.23 -26.24 -21.32
C TRP A 571 5.34 -25.87 -20.32
N LEU A 572 5.11 -26.09 -19.03
CA LEU A 572 6.08 -25.80 -17.94
C LEU A 572 6.66 -27.10 -17.35
N ALA A 573 7.97 -27.32 -17.39
CA ALA A 573 8.58 -28.58 -16.95
C ALA A 573 9.12 -28.51 -15.50
N ALA A 574 8.58 -29.34 -14.59
CA ALA A 574 9.25 -29.70 -13.33
C ALA A 574 10.01 -31.03 -13.51
N PHE A 575 11.22 -31.13 -12.97
CA PHE A 575 12.04 -32.36 -13.03
C PHE A 575 11.91 -33.17 -11.75
N LEU A 576 11.33 -34.36 -11.86
CA LEU A 576 11.31 -35.39 -10.83
C LEU A 576 12.52 -36.34 -11.00
N PRO A 577 13.05 -36.93 -9.92
CA PRO A 577 14.02 -38.01 -10.00
C PRO A 577 13.48 -39.20 -10.83
N VAL A 578 14.37 -39.93 -11.51
CA VAL A 578 14.09 -40.90 -12.62
C VAL A 578 13.36 -42.20 -12.19
N GLN A 579 12.65 -42.25 -11.06
CA GLN A 579 11.89 -43.44 -10.62
C GLN A 579 10.56 -43.12 -9.93
N THR A 580 9.83 -42.08 -10.36
CA THR A 580 8.50 -41.78 -9.81
C THR A 580 7.41 -42.55 -10.55
N HIS A 581 6.90 -43.63 -9.94
CA HIS A 581 5.62 -44.23 -10.35
C HIS A 581 4.48 -43.38 -9.79
N LEU A 582 3.85 -42.55 -10.62
CA LEU A 582 2.56 -41.94 -10.28
C LEU A 582 1.44 -42.91 -10.70
N SER A 583 0.81 -43.57 -9.74
CA SER A 583 -0.35 -44.43 -10.03
C SER A 583 -1.56 -43.57 -10.41
N GLY A 584 -2.10 -43.81 -11.60
CA GLY A 584 -3.15 -43.03 -12.24
C GLY A 584 -4.57 -43.20 -11.68
N ASP A 585 -4.75 -43.02 -10.37
CA ASP A 585 -6.06 -42.84 -9.76
C ASP A 585 -6.16 -41.45 -9.10
N SER A 586 -6.68 -40.50 -9.88
CA SER A 586 -7.61 -39.44 -9.49
C SER A 586 -7.43 -38.76 -8.10
N ILE A 587 -6.63 -37.67 -8.08
CA ILE A 587 -6.69 -36.45 -7.20
C ILE A 587 -6.05 -36.62 -5.78
N LEU A 588 -5.01 -35.83 -5.38
CA LEU A 588 -5.01 -34.49 -4.72
C LEU A 588 -5.75 -34.45 -3.35
N TRP A 589 -5.26 -33.69 -2.35
CA TRP A 589 -6.16 -33.11 -1.34
C TRP A 589 -6.51 -31.68 -1.74
N LEU A 590 -7.76 -31.55 -2.16
CA LEU A 590 -8.62 -30.41 -1.90
C LEU A 590 -9.59 -30.88 -0.79
#